data_AF-A0A933M733-F1
#
_entry.id   AF-A0A933M733-F1
#
_cell.length_a   1.000
_cell.length_b   1.000
_cell.length_c   1.000
_cell.angle_alpha   90.00
_cell.angle_beta   90.00
_cell.angle_gamma   90.00
#
_symmetry.space_group_name_H-M   'P 1'
#
loop_
_entity.id
_entity.type
_entity.pdbx_description
1 polymer ?
#
loop_
_entity_poly.entity_id
_entity_poly.type
_entity_poly.pdbx_seq_one_letter_code
_entity_poly.pdbx_strand_id
1 'polypeptide(L)' 'MSTNTLQVVERLLDRLTTEEQVILIEQLAMRLRNSVRSHPPRDLYGIWRGRFPDEFDFEQEIHQLRHAYDDAPSDS' A
#
# COMPACT_ATOMS: atom_id res chain seq x y z
N MET A 1 8.74 -8.64 -25.16
CA MET A 1 9.87 -9.58 -24.95
C MET A 1 9.55 -10.42 -23.71
N SER A 2 8.56 -11.31 -23.80
CA SER A 2 7.93 -11.86 -22.58
C SER A 2 7.54 -13.34 -22.70
N THR A 3 7.20 -13.80 -23.91
CA THR A 3 6.78 -15.19 -24.18
C THR A 3 7.92 -16.18 -24.01
N ASN A 4 9.13 -15.82 -24.44
CA ASN A 4 10.30 -16.71 -24.35
C ASN A 4 10.73 -16.93 -22.88
N THR A 5 10.61 -15.90 -22.04
CA THR A 5 10.96 -15.97 -20.62
C THR A 5 9.97 -16.82 -19.83
N LEU A 6 8.66 -16.73 -20.14
CA LEU A 6 7.63 -17.54 -19.47
C LEU A 6 7.82 -19.03 -19.74
N GLN A 7 8.05 -19.41 -21.00
CA GLN A 7 8.29 -20.80 -21.38
C GLN A 7 9.55 -21.39 -20.73
N VAL A 8 10.58 -20.57 -20.50
CA VAL A 8 11.78 -20.99 -19.77
C VAL A 8 11.46 -21.26 -18.29
N VAL A 9 10.64 -20.42 -17.66
CA VAL A 9 10.21 -20.62 -16.26
C VAL A 9 9.37 -21.87 -16.11
N GLU A 10 8.44 -22.14 -17.03
CA GLU A 10 7.63 -23.37 -17.04
C GLU A 10 8.53 -24.62 -17.14
N ARG A 11 9.50 -24.64 -18.05
CA ARG A 11 10.46 -25.76 -18.16
C ARG A 11 11.33 -25.96 -16.93
N LEU A 12 11.58 -24.90 -16.15
CA LEU A 12 12.34 -24.99 -14.90
C LEU A 12 11.45 -25.52 -13.76
N LEU A 13 10.16 -25.18 -13.76
CA LEU A 13 9.16 -25.76 -12.85
C LEU A 13 9.03 -27.27 -13.07
N ASP A 14 9.04 -27.74 -14.32
CA ASP A 14 8.96 -29.16 -14.65
C ASP A 14 10.11 -30.02 -14.08
N ARG A 15 11.22 -29.39 -13.66
CA ARG A 15 12.35 -30.08 -13.03
C ARG A 15 12.21 -30.24 -11.52
N LEU A 16 11.26 -29.54 -10.91
CA LEU A 16 10.97 -29.60 -9.49
C LEU A 16 9.96 -30.71 -9.21
N THR A 17 10.05 -31.31 -8.04
CA THR A 17 9.00 -32.19 -7.53
C THR A 17 7.73 -31.37 -7.23
N THR A 18 6.57 -32.03 -7.19
CA THR A 18 5.29 -31.37 -6.89
C THR A 18 5.32 -30.61 -5.55
N GLU A 19 6.02 -31.15 -4.54
CA GLU A 19 6.16 -30.51 -3.23
C GLU A 19 6.98 -29.21 -3.32
N GLU A 20 8.11 -29.25 -4.04
CA GLU A 20 8.95 -28.06 -4.25
C GLU A 20 8.24 -27.00 -5.10
N GLN A 21 7.41 -27.40 -6.07
CA GLN A 21 6.59 -26.48 -6.85
C GLN A 21 5.58 -25.73 -5.95
N VAL A 22 4.92 -26.44 -5.03
CA VAL A 22 3.98 -25.83 -4.07
C VAL A 22 4.70 -24.81 -3.18
N ILE A 23 5.85 -25.19 -2.62
CA ILE A 23 6.66 -24.29 -1.77
C ILE A 23 7.09 -23.04 -2.55
N LEU A 24 7.50 -23.20 -3.81
CA LEU A 24 7.89 -22.07 -4.66
C LEU A 24 6.72 -21.10 -4.89
N ILE A 25 5.53 -21.61 -5.19
CA ILE A 25 4.32 -20.80 -5.40
C ILE A 25 3.97 -20.04 -4.12
N GLU A 26 4.01 -20.67 -2.95
CA GLU A 26 3.76 -20.01 -1.67
C GLU A 26 4.74 -18.86 -1.40
N GLN A 27 6.03 -19.09 -1.65
CA GLN A 27 7.06 -18.06 -1.50
C GLN A 27 6.85 -16.89 -2.47
N LEU A 28 6.50 -17.16 -3.72
CA LEU A 28 6.19 -16.14 -4.72
C LEU A 28 4.95 -15.33 -4.33
N ALA A 29 3.89 -16.01 -3.88
CA ALA A 29 2.66 -15.37 -3.40
C ALA A 29 2.94 -14.48 -2.19
N MET A 30 3.76 -14.94 -1.25
CA MET A 30 4.17 -14.16 -0.08
C MET A 30 4.97 -12.92 -0.49
N ARG A 31 5.93 -13.06 -1.40
CA ARG A 31 6.74 -11.93 -1.91
C ARG A 31 5.88 -10.90 -2.64
N LEU A 32 4.93 -11.33 -3.47
CA LEU A 32 3.99 -10.45 -4.15
C LEU A 32 3.09 -9.70 -3.16
N ARG A 33 2.60 -10.40 -2.13
CA ARG A 33 1.80 -9.79 -1.07
C ARG A 33 2.61 -8.74 -0.32
N ASN A 34 3.89 -9.01 -0.06
CA ASN A 34 4.80 -8.07 0.59
C ASN A 34 5.18 -6.90 -0.31
N SER A 35 5.36 -7.09 -1.62
CA SER A 35 5.64 -5.98 -2.55
C SER A 35 4.43 -5.06 -2.70
N VAL A 36 3.21 -5.61 -2.65
CA VAL A 36 1.97 -4.81 -2.63
C VAL A 36 1.83 -4.04 -1.31
N ARG A 37 2.19 -4.67 -0.18
CA ARG A 37 2.15 -4.04 1.16
C ARG A 37 3.32 -3.11 1.44
N SER A 38 4.42 -3.21 0.71
CA SER A 38 5.62 -2.39 0.86
C SER A 38 5.53 -1.06 0.10
N HIS A 39 4.35 -0.67 -0.39
CA HIS A 39 4.10 0.76 -0.49
C HIS A 39 4.23 1.32 0.92
N PRO A 40 5.20 2.21 1.19
CA PRO A 40 5.29 2.85 2.50
C PRO A 40 3.91 3.43 2.83
N PRO A 41 3.51 3.47 4.12
CA PRO A 41 2.28 4.16 4.48
C PRO A 41 2.36 5.51 3.78
N ARG A 42 1.44 5.74 2.84
CA ARG A 42 1.33 7.05 2.22
C ARG A 42 1.28 8.01 3.39
N ASP A 43 2.08 9.07 3.34
CA ASP A 43 1.94 10.21 4.25
C ASP A 43 0.43 10.45 4.50
N LEU A 44 0.04 10.89 5.69
CA LEU A 44 -1.37 11.11 6.03
C LEU A 44 -2.11 11.83 4.88
N TYR A 45 -1.42 12.76 4.21
CA TYR A 45 -1.85 13.36 2.95
C TYR A 45 -2.30 12.36 1.86
N GLY A 46 -1.48 11.36 1.52
CA GLY A 46 -1.80 10.36 0.49
C GLY A 46 -2.83 9.31 0.91
N ILE A 47 -3.11 9.15 2.21
CA ILE A 47 -4.26 8.36 2.70
C ILE A 47 -5.56 9.15 2.50
N TRP A 48 -5.51 10.48 2.64
CA TRP A 48 -6.66 11.37 2.56
C TRP A 48 -6.90 11.91 1.14
N ARG A 49 -5.92 11.75 0.24
CA ARG A 49 -6.00 12.17 -1.17
C ARG A 49 -7.16 11.48 -1.90
N GLY A 50 -8.11 12.27 -2.39
CA GLY A 50 -9.31 11.80 -3.11
C GLY A 50 -10.51 11.50 -2.22
N ARG A 51 -10.41 11.70 -0.89
CA ARG A 51 -11.55 11.64 0.03
C ARG A 51 -12.24 12.99 0.23
N PHE A 52 -11.57 14.08 -0.11
CA PHE A 52 -12.07 15.44 0.02
C PHE A 52 -12.32 16.03 -1.38
N PRO A 53 -13.36 16.87 -1.53
CA PRO A 53 -13.56 17.64 -2.75
C PRO A 53 -12.32 18.47 -3.10
N ASP A 54 -12.08 18.74 -4.39
CA ASP A 54 -10.92 19.53 -4.85
C ASP A 54 -10.92 20.97 -4.28
N GLU A 55 -12.08 21.43 -3.79
CA GLU A 55 -12.30 22.75 -3.18
C GLU A 55 -12.07 22.75 -1.65
N PHE A 56 -11.69 21.62 -1.05
CA PHE A 56 -11.51 21.52 0.40
C PHE A 56 -10.20 22.17 0.84
N ASP A 57 -10.31 23.30 1.54
CA ASP A 57 -9.17 24.04 2.10
C ASP A 57 -8.74 23.47 3.46
N PHE A 58 -7.71 22.64 3.44
CA PHE A 58 -7.13 22.05 4.65
C PHE A 58 -6.54 23.08 5.60
N GLU A 59 -5.96 24.17 5.09
CA GLU A 59 -5.34 25.19 5.94
C GLU A 59 -6.42 25.96 6.71
N GLN A 60 -7.53 26.28 6.05
CA GLN A 60 -8.66 26.95 6.69
C GLN A 60 -9.30 26.07 7.78
N GLU A 61 -9.51 24.79 7.51
CA GLU A 61 -10.09 23.85 8.49
C GLU A 61 -9.16 23.60 9.68
N ILE A 62 -7.86 23.42 9.45
CA ILE A 62 -6.88 23.26 10.54
C ILE A 62 -6.80 24.54 11.37
N HIS A 63 -6.85 25.72 10.73
CA HIS A 63 -6.90 27.00 11.43
C HIS A 63 -8.16 27.11 12.30
N GLN A 64 -9.34 26.77 11.79
CA GLN A 64 -10.57 26.80 12.59
C GLN A 64 -10.50 25.83 13.77
N LEU A 65 -9.96 24.63 13.56
CA LEU A 65 -9.84 23.61 14.59
C LEU A 65 -8.89 24.04 15.72
N ARG A 66 -7.78 24.71 15.39
CA ARG A 66 -6.85 25.27 16.39
C ARG A 66 -7.49 26.37 17.22
N HIS A 67 -8.17 27.32 16.57
CA HIS A 67 -8.83 28.42 17.29
C HIS A 67 -9.98 27.91 18.16
N ALA A 68 -10.73 26.91 17.70
CA ALA A 68 -11.77 26.26 18.49
C ALA A 68 -11.21 25.52 19.73
N TYR A 69 -9.96 25.04 19.68
CA TYR A 69 -9.28 24.41 20.82
C TYR A 69 -8.71 25.43 21.81
N ASP A 70 -8.25 26.59 21.31
CA ASP A 70 -7.77 27.70 22.16
C ASP A 70 -8.93 28.44 22.86
N ASP A 71 -10.11 28.48 22.23
CA ASP A 71 -11.35 29.01 22.82
C ASP A 71 -12.10 27.99 23.71
N ALA A 72 -11.66 26.73 23.73
CA ALA A 72 -12.21 25.76 24.67
C ALA A 72 -11.76 26.17 26.09
N PRO A 73 -12.69 26.24 27.07
CA PRO A 73 -12.31 26.57 28.43
C PRO A 73 -11.26 25.55 28.91
N SER A 74 -10.07 26.03 29.23
CA SER A 74 -9.07 25.27 29.97
C SER A 74 -9.72 24.88 31.30
N ASP A 75 -10.21 23.64 31.39
CA ASP A 75 -10.48 23.04 32.69
C ASP A 75 -9.19 23.14 33.52
N SER A 76 -9.35 23.70 34.70
CA SER A 76 -8.31 24.24 35.60
C SER A 76 -7.32 23.21 36.13
#